data_AF-A0A916UAD8-F1
#
_entry.id   AF-A0A916UAD8-F1
#
_cell.length_a   1.000
_cell.length_b   1.000
_cell.length_c   1.000
_cell.angle_alpha   90.00
_cell.angle_beta   90.00
_cell.angle_gamma   90.00
#
_symmetry.space_group_name_H-M   'P 1'
#
loop_
_entity.id
_entity.type
_entity.pdbx_description
1 polymer ?
#
loop_
_entity_poly.entity_id
_entity_poly.type
_entity_poly.pdbx_seq_one_letter_code
_entity_poly.pdbx_strand_id
1 'polypeptide(L)'
;MRHDVGSTGQEAIQVRVDFAPGAAFGKHSHPGIEIAYVLEGTMEYQLAGQPPVTLKAGESLFIPEGTVHAAKNVGSGKASELATYFVQKNKQIVVPAE
;
A
#
# COMPACT_ATOMS: atom_id res chain seq x y z
N MET A 1 10.21 0.15 9.77
CA MET A 1 10.73 -1.05 10.48
C MET A 1 10.92 -2.17 9.44
N ARG A 2 11.97 -3.00 9.51
CA ARG A 2 12.27 -4.08 8.55
C ARG A 2 12.79 -5.30 9.31
N HIS A 3 12.17 -6.47 9.15
CA HIS A 3 12.57 -7.71 9.82
C HIS A 3 12.39 -8.93 8.94
N ASP A 4 13.24 -9.92 9.13
CA ASP A 4 13.10 -11.23 8.50
C ASP A 4 11.84 -11.96 8.97
N VAL A 5 11.12 -12.58 8.03
CA VAL A 5 9.94 -13.42 8.34
C VAL A 5 10.40 -14.86 8.46
N GLY A 6 11.00 -15.20 9.60
CA GLY A 6 11.56 -16.54 9.84
C GLY A 6 12.51 -16.97 8.72
N SER A 7 12.32 -18.19 8.20
CA SER A 7 13.13 -18.78 7.12
C SER A 7 12.48 -18.71 5.74
N THR A 8 11.46 -17.87 5.51
CA THR A 8 10.69 -17.85 4.25
C THR A 8 11.42 -17.19 3.08
N GLY A 9 12.53 -16.48 3.35
CA GLY A 9 13.18 -15.62 2.36
C GLY A 9 12.46 -14.28 2.13
N GLN A 10 11.43 -13.98 2.91
CA GLN A 10 10.76 -12.69 2.93
C GLN A 10 11.18 -11.82 4.10
N GLU A 11 10.88 -10.54 3.99
CA GLU A 11 10.97 -9.54 5.05
C GLU A 11 9.64 -8.82 5.25
N ALA A 12 9.30 -8.55 6.51
CA ALA A 12 8.21 -7.70 6.91
C ALA A 12 8.71 -6.26 6.99
N ILE A 13 8.05 -5.35 6.28
CA ILE A 13 8.37 -3.93 6.29
C ILE A 13 7.11 -3.16 6.63
N GLN A 14 7.22 -2.22 7.55
CA GLN A 14 6.13 -1.32 7.87
C GLN A 14 6.55 0.14 7.68
N VAL A 15 5.72 0.86 6.94
CA VAL A 15 5.92 2.26 6.56
C VAL A 15 4.62 3.03 6.81
N ARG A 16 4.74 4.19 7.47
CA ARG A 16 3.67 5.19 7.46
C ARG A 16 3.81 6.03 6.20
N VAL A 17 2.73 6.19 5.45
CA VAL A 17 2.68 7.07 4.28
C VAL A 17 1.68 8.17 4.55
N ASP A 18 2.10 9.42 4.36
CA ASP A 18 1.26 10.60 4.55
C ASP A 18 0.90 11.22 3.19
N PHE A 19 -0.37 11.55 2.99
CA PHE A 19 -0.91 12.14 1.76
C PHE A 19 -1.52 13.52 2.05
N ALA A 20 -1.04 14.55 1.35
CA ALA A 20 -1.73 15.83 1.28
C ALA A 20 -3.10 15.67 0.57
N PRO A 21 -4.05 16.61 0.74
CA PRO A 21 -5.32 16.59 0.01
C PRO A 21 -5.09 16.46 -1.50
N GLY A 22 -5.74 15.48 -2.14
CA GLY A 22 -5.61 15.22 -3.58
C GLY A 22 -4.32 14.52 -4.02
N ALA A 23 -3.34 14.32 -3.13
CA ALA A 23 -2.11 13.62 -3.46
C ALA A 23 -2.38 12.14 -3.80
N ALA A 24 -1.59 11.62 -4.73
CA ALA A 24 -1.69 10.24 -5.18
C ALA A 24 -0.30 9.60 -5.28
N PHE A 25 -0.26 8.31 -5.04
CA PHE A 25 0.86 7.47 -5.40
C PHE A 25 0.46 6.66 -6.64
N GLY A 26 1.23 6.83 -7.71
CA GLY A 26 0.92 6.29 -9.02
C GLY A 26 0.90 4.76 -9.05
N LYS A 27 0.56 4.19 -10.20
CA LYS A 27 0.50 2.75 -10.37
C LYS A 27 1.85 2.08 -10.09
N HIS A 28 1.84 1.04 -9.28
CA HIS A 28 3.02 0.27 -8.92
C HIS A 28 2.62 -1.12 -8.42
N SER A 29 3.59 -2.00 -8.20
CA SER A 29 3.41 -3.31 -7.57
C SER A 29 4.57 -3.65 -6.62
N HIS A 30 4.41 -4.75 -5.90
CA HIS A 30 5.40 -5.26 -4.94
C HIS A 30 5.76 -6.72 -5.21
N PRO A 31 7.03 -7.14 -4.96
CA PRO A 31 7.44 -8.54 -5.01
C PRO A 31 7.03 -9.27 -3.72
N GLY A 32 5.74 -9.21 -3.40
CA GLY A 32 5.11 -9.74 -2.20
C GLY A 32 3.76 -9.07 -1.93
N ILE A 33 3.09 -9.48 -0.86
CA ILE A 33 1.77 -8.92 -0.49
C ILE A 33 1.92 -7.60 0.27
N GLU A 34 0.86 -6.79 0.24
CA GLU A 34 0.71 -5.61 1.08
C GLU A 34 -0.63 -5.64 1.83
N ILE A 35 -0.60 -5.13 3.06
CA ILE A 35 -1.80 -4.76 3.81
C ILE A 35 -1.72 -3.25 4.05
N ALA A 36 -2.61 -2.50 3.40
CA ALA A 36 -2.79 -1.08 3.65
C ALA A 36 -3.84 -0.90 4.75
N TYR A 37 -3.54 -0.13 5.79
CA TYR A 37 -4.48 0.23 6.85
C TYR A 37 -4.57 1.75 6.96
N VAL A 38 -5.76 2.32 6.74
CA VAL A 38 -5.94 3.78 6.79
C VAL A 38 -5.94 4.23 8.25
N LEU A 39 -5.00 5.11 8.58
CA LEU A 39 -4.85 5.71 9.92
C LEU A 39 -5.68 6.99 10.06
N GLU A 40 -5.76 7.79 8.99
CA GLU A 40 -6.44 9.08 8.97
C GLU A 40 -6.99 9.37 7.58
N GLY A 41 -8.14 10.05 7.50
CA GLY A 41 -8.69 10.56 6.26
C GLY A 41 -9.46 9.53 5.44
N THR A 42 -9.53 9.78 4.12
CA THR A 42 -10.28 8.96 3.15
C THR A 42 -9.40 8.70 1.93
N MET A 43 -9.08 7.42 1.69
CA MET A 43 -8.21 6.97 0.62
C MET A 43 -9.02 6.17 -0.41
N GLU A 44 -8.82 6.44 -1.70
CA GLU A 44 -9.27 5.57 -2.79
C GLU A 44 -8.08 4.73 -3.27
N TYR A 45 -8.31 3.43 -3.41
CA TYR A 45 -7.37 2.48 -4.01
C TYR A 45 -7.93 1.94 -5.32
N GLN A 46 -7.06 1.82 -6.31
CA GLN A 46 -7.38 1.21 -7.60
C GLN A 46 -6.48 -0.01 -7.78
N LEU A 47 -7.08 -1.20 -7.92
CA LEU A 47 -6.36 -2.46 -8.15
C LEU A 47 -6.67 -2.95 -9.57
N ALA A 48 -5.65 -3.41 -10.28
CA ALA A 48 -5.82 -3.91 -11.64
C ALA A 48 -6.89 -5.01 -11.72
N GLY A 49 -7.86 -4.84 -12.61
CA GLY A 49 -8.96 -5.79 -12.81
C GLY A 49 -10.07 -5.73 -11.76
N GLN A 50 -10.06 -4.76 -10.85
CA GLN A 50 -11.09 -4.58 -9.83
C GLN A 50 -11.69 -3.17 -9.86
N PRO A 51 -12.95 -2.99 -9.42
CA PRO A 51 -13.51 -1.66 -9.17
C PRO A 51 -12.69 -0.91 -8.09
N PRO A 52 -12.58 0.43 -8.15
CA PRO A 52 -11.98 1.21 -7.09
C PRO A 52 -12.67 0.97 -5.74
N VAL A 53 -11.89 1.00 -4.66
CA VAL A 53 -12.39 0.90 -3.29
C VAL A 53 -11.99 2.15 -2.52
N THR A 54 -12.94 2.73 -1.79
CA THR A 54 -12.68 3.85 -0.87
C THR A 54 -12.68 3.35 0.56
N LEU A 55 -11.60 3.64 1.28
CA LEU A 55 -11.41 3.30 2.69
C LEU A 55 -11.29 4.57 3.54
N LYS A 56 -11.75 4.46 4.78
CA LYS A 56 -11.65 5.47 5.85
C LYS A 56 -10.77 4.96 6.98
N ALA A 57 -10.40 5.88 7.86
CA ALA A 57 -9.64 5.55 9.07
C ALA A 57 -10.25 4.35 9.82
N GLY A 58 -9.41 3.35 10.10
CA GLY A 58 -9.81 2.09 10.73
C GLY A 58 -9.98 0.91 9.78
N GLU A 59 -10.07 1.15 8.47
CA GLU A 59 -10.30 0.12 7.45
C GLU A 59 -8.99 -0.30 6.76
N SER A 60 -9.00 -1.51 6.18
CA SER A 60 -7.82 -2.10 5.55
C SER A 60 -8.11 -2.74 4.20
N LEU A 61 -7.09 -2.80 3.35
CA LEU A 61 -7.09 -3.52 2.08
C LEU A 61 -5.94 -4.53 2.05
N PHE A 62 -6.24 -5.76 1.60
CA PHE A 62 -5.22 -6.73 1.23
C PHE A 62 -4.94 -6.62 -0.27
N ILE A 63 -3.66 -6.47 -0.61
CA ILE A 63 -3.20 -6.34 -1.99
C ILE A 63 -2.32 -7.55 -2.30
N PRO A 64 -2.76 -8.45 -3.20
CA PRO A 64 -2.01 -9.64 -3.55
C PRO A 64 -0.67 -9.32 -4.25
N GLU A 65 0.29 -10.23 -4.14
CA GLU A 65 1.61 -10.10 -4.78
C GLU A 65 1.50 -9.80 -6.28
N GLY A 66 2.31 -8.84 -6.74
CA GLY A 66 2.36 -8.43 -8.14
C GLY A 66 1.13 -7.66 -8.64
N THR A 67 0.10 -7.44 -7.81
CA THR A 67 -1.07 -6.67 -8.22
C THR A 67 -0.67 -5.20 -8.42
N VAL A 68 -0.83 -4.71 -9.65
CA VAL A 68 -0.65 -3.29 -9.94
C VAL A 68 -1.77 -2.52 -9.25
N HIS A 69 -1.40 -1.52 -8.46
CA HIS A 69 -2.35 -0.68 -7.75
C HIS A 69 -1.87 0.75 -7.59
N ALA A 70 -2.79 1.65 -7.25
CA ALA A 70 -2.54 3.05 -6.96
C ALA A 70 -3.39 3.49 -5.74
N ALA A 71 -2.93 4.52 -5.04
CA ALA A 71 -3.61 5.08 -3.88
C ALA A 71 -3.75 6.60 -4.02
N LYS A 72 -4.89 7.17 -3.64
CA LYS A 72 -5.14 8.62 -3.68
C LYS A 72 -5.91 9.07 -2.46
N ASN A 73 -5.48 10.19 -1.89
CA ASN A 73 -6.30 10.92 -0.93
C ASN A 73 -7.43 11.66 -1.66
N VAL A 74 -8.65 11.17 -1.51
CA VAL A 74 -9.86 11.77 -2.09
C VAL A 74 -10.62 12.66 -1.10
N GLY A 75 -10.14 12.74 0.14
CA GLY A 75 -10.64 13.66 1.15
C GLY A 75 -10.15 15.10 0.96
N SER A 76 -10.77 16.02 1.70
CA SER A 76 -10.39 17.43 1.75
C SER A 76 -9.27 17.74 2.76
N GLY A 77 -8.98 16.79 3.67
CA GLY A 77 -7.95 16.90 4.71
C GLY A 77 -6.71 16.06 4.42
N LYS A 78 -5.80 16.01 5.39
CA LYS A 78 -4.68 15.05 5.35
C LYS A 78 -5.22 13.62 5.44
N ALA A 79 -4.49 12.69 4.84
CA ALA A 79 -4.73 11.27 5.02
C ALA A 79 -3.40 10.56 5.31
N SER A 80 -3.46 9.43 6.00
CA SER A 80 -2.30 8.58 6.20
C SER A 80 -2.69 7.12 6.27
N GLU A 81 -1.76 6.26 5.88
CA GLU A 81 -1.89 4.81 5.98
C GLU A 81 -0.66 4.19 6.64
N LEU A 82 -0.86 3.01 7.20
CA LEU A 82 0.21 2.10 7.61
C LEU A 82 0.27 0.98 6.59
N ALA A 83 1.25 1.04 5.70
CA ALA A 83 1.51 -0.01 4.73
C ALA A 83 2.40 -1.07 5.36
N THR A 84 1.91 -2.32 5.37
CA THR A 84 2.64 -3.49 5.87
C THR A 84 2.91 -4.45 4.73
N TYR A 85 4.18 -4.60 4.37
CA TYR A 85 4.65 -5.42 3.27
C TYR A 85 5.24 -6.73 3.79
N PHE A 86 4.98 -7.83 3.08
CA PHE A 86 5.72 -9.08 3.22
C PHE A 86 6.34 -9.41 1.86
N VAL A 87 7.58 -8.99 1.65
CA VAL A 87 8.23 -8.94 0.33
C VAL A 87 9.49 -9.77 0.29
N GLN A 88 9.87 -10.22 -0.91
CA GLN A 88 11.09 -10.98 -1.13
C GLN A 88 12.33 -10.14 -0.78
N LYS A 89 13.24 -10.72 0.01
CA LYS A 89 14.49 -10.05 0.41
C LYS A 89 15.31 -9.63 -0.81
N ASN A 90 16.06 -8.54 -0.63
CA ASN A 90 17.00 -8.01 -1.62
C ASN A 90 16.37 -7.63 -2.97
N LYS A 91 15.05 -7.44 -3.02
CA LYS A 91 14.34 -6.92 -4.18
C LYS A 91 13.89 -5.49 -3.95
N GLN A 92 13.72 -4.74 -5.04
CA GLN A 92 13.09 -3.42 -5.00
C GLN A 92 11.63 -3.59 -4.56
N ILE A 93 11.25 -2.88 -3.50
CA ILE A 93 9.91 -3.02 -2.90
C ILE A 93 8.85 -2.45 -3.82
N VAL A 94 9.08 -1.25 -4.35
CA VAL A 94 8.13 -0.55 -5.22
C VAL A 94 8.59 -0.69 -6.67
N VAL A 95 7.81 -1.39 -7.50
CA VAL A 95 8.04 -1.50 -8.94
C VAL A 95 7.01 -0.63 -9.67
N PRO A 96 7.41 0.50 -10.26
CA PRO A 96 6.48 1.36 -11.00
C PRO A 96 5.82 0.63 -12.17
N ALA A 97 4.57 0.98 -12.48
CA ALA A 97 3.82 0.47 -13.61
C ALA A 97 3.21 1.63 -14.42
N GLU A 98 2.93 1.38 -15.71
CA GLU A 98 2.28 2.34 -16.63
C GLU A 98 0.75 2.36 -16.50
#